data_AF-A0AAU5D4S6-F1
#
_entry.id   AF-A0AAU5D4S6-F1
#
_cell.length_a   1.000
_cell.length_b   1.000
_cell.length_c   1.000
_cell.angle_alpha   90.00
_cell.angle_beta   90.00
_cell.angle_gamma   90.00
#
_symmetry.space_group_name_H-M   'P 1'
#
loop_
_entity.id
_entity.type
_entity.pdbx_description
1 polymer ?
#
loop_
_entity_poly.entity_id
_entity_poly.type
_entity_poly.pdbx_seq_one_letter_code
_entity_poly.pdbx_strand_id
1 'polypeptide(L)'
;MTDASRRTLRTVVQTVLALAAGLPLIIDAAGIPQAAAGVGLALAVAGGVTRVMALPVVENLLPGWLRSAPSADDELLALDRSRDGRP
;
A
#
# COMPACT_ATOMS: atom_id res chain seq x y z
N MET A 1 19.10 -4.10 -1.55
CA MET A 1 18.26 -3.16 -2.31
C MET A 1 19.00 -2.79 -3.58
N THR A 2 18.37 -2.89 -4.76
CA THR A 2 18.98 -2.41 -6.02
C THR A 2 18.80 -0.90 -6.13
N ASP A 3 19.76 -0.21 -6.75
CA ASP A 3 19.70 1.26 -6.91
C ASP A 3 18.47 1.72 -7.70
N ALA A 4 18.01 0.87 -8.63
CA ALA A 4 16.79 1.10 -9.40
C ALA A 4 15.56 1.24 -8.51
N SER A 5 15.34 0.31 -7.56
CA SER A 5 14.20 0.40 -6.63
C SER A 5 14.27 1.64 -5.74
N ARG A 6 15.48 2.01 -5.29
CA ARG A 6 15.67 3.21 -4.47
C ARG A 6 15.36 4.49 -5.24
N ARG A 7 15.72 4.54 -6.52
CA ARG A 7 15.43 5.66 -7.42
C ARG A 7 13.95 5.79 -7.75
N THR A 8 13.28 4.68 -8.04
CA THR A 8 11.83 4.67 -8.29
C THR A 8 11.07 5.12 -7.05
N LEU A 9 11.41 4.60 -5.86
CA LEU A 9 10.76 5.01 -4.62
C LEU A 9 10.92 6.52 -4.37
N ARG A 10 12.13 7.06 -4.52
CA ARG A 10 12.37 8.51 -4.36
C ARG A 10 11.55 9.34 -5.33
N THR A 11 11.45 8.90 -6.58
CA THR A 11 10.66 9.59 -7.62
C THR A 11 9.18 9.59 -7.27
N VAL A 12 8.63 8.43 -6.87
CA VAL A 12 7.22 8.32 -6.47
C VAL A 12 6.92 9.19 -5.26
N VAL A 13 7.75 9.13 -4.21
CA VAL A 13 7.58 9.96 -3.01
C VAL A 13 7.62 11.44 -3.37
N GLN A 14 8.59 11.85 -4.19
CA GLN A 14 8.71 13.24 -4.62
C GLN A 14 7.48 13.72 -5.41
N THR A 15 6.97 12.90 -6.35
CA THR A 15 5.76 13.23 -7.12
C THR A 15 4.52 13.34 -6.22
N VAL A 16 4.35 12.41 -5.28
CA VAL A 16 3.24 12.45 -4.33
C VAL A 16 3.31 13.69 -3.44
N LEU A 17 4.50 14.04 -2.94
CA LEU A 17 4.70 15.26 -2.15
C LEU A 17 4.43 16.52 -2.96
N ALA A 18 4.85 16.57 -4.23
CA ALA A 18 4.56 17.69 -5.11
C ALA A 18 3.05 17.88 -5.33
N LEU A 19 2.31 16.78 -5.55
CA LEU A 19 0.85 16.81 -5.66
C LEU A 19 0.19 17.23 -4.34
N ALA A 20 0.64 16.69 -3.20
CA ALA A 20 0.13 17.04 -1.88
C ALA A 20 0.37 18.52 -1.54
N ALA A 21 1.49 19.10 -1.98
CA ALA A 21 1.79 20.52 -1.78
C ALA A 21 0.92 21.46 -2.64
N GLY A 22 0.40 20.99 -3.78
CA GLY A 22 -0.55 21.74 -4.62
C GLY A 22 -2.00 21.67 -4.12
N LEU A 23 -2.32 20.67 -3.29
CA LEU A 23 -3.67 20.43 -2.78
C LEU A 23 -4.29 21.59 -1.96
N PRO A 24 -3.55 22.33 -1.10
CA PRO A 24 -4.11 23.44 -0.32
C PRO A 24 -4.71 24.55 -1.20
N LEU A 25 -4.08 24.87 -2.34
CA LEU A 25 -4.60 25.85 -3.29
C LEU A 25 -5.92 25.38 -3.92
N ILE A 26 -6.07 24.07 -4.14
CA ILE A 26 -7.30 23.47 -4.67
C ILE A 26 -8.40 23.47 -3.60
N ILE A 27 -8.05 23.14 -2.34
CA ILE A 27 -8.98 23.15 -1.19
C ILE A 27 -9.53 24.56 -0.96
N ASP A 28 -8.65 25.56 -0.97
CA ASP A 28 -8.99 26.97 -0.78
C ASP A 28 -9.88 27.49 -1.92
N ALA A 29 -9.51 27.20 -3.18
CA ALA A 29 -10.31 27.58 -4.36
C ALA A 29 -11.67 26.88 -4.43
N ALA A 30 -11.80 25.66 -3.88
CA ALA A 30 -13.04 24.87 -3.88
C ALA A 30 -13.97 25.20 -2.70
N GLY A 31 -13.56 26.06 -1.75
CA GLY A 31 -14.34 26.40 -0.56
C GLY A 31 -14.55 25.24 0.41
N ILE A 32 -13.65 24.24 0.39
CA ILE A 32 -13.78 23.05 1.23
C ILE A 32 -13.36 23.38 2.67
N PRO A 33 -14.14 22.96 3.69
CA PRO A 33 -13.76 23.15 5.08
C PRO A 33 -12.42 22.49 5.39
N GLN A 34 -11.52 23.22 6.08
CA GLN A 34 -10.14 22.77 6.36
C GLN A 34 -10.09 21.42 7.11
N ALA A 35 -11.10 21.13 7.94
CA ALA A 35 -11.23 19.84 8.62
C ALA A 35 -11.47 18.67 7.64
N ALA A 36 -12.34 18.86 6.63
CA ALA A 36 -12.60 17.84 5.61
C ALA A 36 -11.37 17.59 4.73
N ALA A 37 -10.64 18.66 4.40
CA ALA A 37 -9.36 18.58 3.70
C ALA A 37 -8.29 17.81 4.51
N GLY A 38 -8.15 18.11 5.81
CA GLY A 38 -7.23 17.41 6.69
C GLY A 38 -7.54 15.92 6.80
N VAL A 39 -8.82 15.56 6.92
CA VAL A 39 -9.27 14.15 6.91
C VAL A 39 -8.99 13.49 5.56
N GLY A 40 -9.25 14.18 4.44
CA GLY A 40 -8.98 13.68 3.10
C GLY A 40 -7.49 13.41 2.87
N LEU A 41 -6.62 14.29 3.34
CA LEU A 41 -5.17 14.10 3.30
C LEU A 41 -4.75 12.89 4.15
N ALA A 42 -5.26 12.79 5.39
CA ALA A 42 -4.94 11.68 6.28
C ALA A 42 -5.37 10.33 5.69
N LEU A 43 -6.56 10.25 5.09
CA LEU A 43 -7.05 9.05 4.41
C LEU A 43 -6.22 8.73 3.15
N ALA A 44 -5.82 9.75 2.38
CA ALA A 44 -4.96 9.56 1.21
C ALA A 44 -3.60 8.99 1.60
N VAL A 45 -2.99 9.50 2.68
CA VAL A 45 -1.73 8.97 3.23
C VAL A 45 -1.93 7.54 3.75
N ALA A 46 -2.97 7.29 4.55
CA ALA A 46 -3.27 5.96 5.07
C ALA A 46 -3.49 4.94 3.93
N GLY A 47 -4.28 5.29 2.91
CA GLY A 47 -4.49 4.45 1.74
C GLY A 47 -3.22 4.22 0.93
N GLY A 48 -2.37 5.25 0.79
CA GLY A 48 -1.05 5.13 0.18
C GLY A 48 -0.16 4.13 0.93
N VAL A 49 -0.10 4.24 2.26
CA VAL A 49 0.66 3.31 3.11
C VAL A 49 0.12 1.89 3.01
N THR A 50 -1.20 1.69 3.07
CA THR A 50 -1.84 0.38 2.89
C THR A 50 -1.50 -0.22 1.53
N ARG A 51 -1.49 0.59 0.45
CA ARG A 51 -1.14 0.11 -0.89
C ARG A 51 0.34 -0.25 -1.01
N VAL A 52 1.23 0.51 -0.36
CA VAL A 52 2.65 0.17 -0.27
C VAL A 52 2.83 -1.16 0.46
N MET A 53 2.16 -1.36 1.60
CA MET A 53 2.20 -2.63 2.35
C MET A 53 1.65 -3.82 1.55
N ALA A 54 0.72 -3.59 0.63
CA ALA A 54 0.22 -4.63 -0.27
C ALA A 54 1.18 -5.00 -1.42
N LEU A 55 2.31 -4.28 -1.60
CA LEU A 55 3.27 -4.61 -2.65
C LEU A 55 4.16 -5.79 -2.23
N PRO A 56 4.36 -6.81 -3.09
CA PRO A 56 5.23 -7.96 -2.79
C PRO A 56 6.70 -7.56 -2.59
N VAL A 57 7.09 -6.38 -3.09
CA VAL A 57 8.43 -5.81 -2.86
C VAL A 57 8.66 -5.42 -1.39
N VAL A 58 7.61 -5.03 -0.67
CA VAL A 58 7.68 -4.70 0.76
C VAL A 58 7.84 -5.98 1.57
N GLU A 59 7.12 -7.04 1.20
CA GLU A 59 7.25 -8.36 1.80
C GLU A 59 8.66 -8.94 1.68
N ASN A 60 9.29 -8.76 0.52
CA ASN A 60 10.68 -9.20 0.29
C ASN A 60 11.70 -8.40 1.11
N LEU A 61 11.35 -7.19 1.58
CA LEU A 61 12.20 -6.35 2.43
C LEU A 61 11.96 -6.59 3.92
N LEU A 62 10.79 -7.11 4.30
CA LEU A 62 10.47 -7.40 5.69
C LEU A 62 11.30 -8.59 6.21
N PRO A 63 11.75 -8.54 7.47
CA PRO A 63 12.40 -9.67 8.11
C PRO A 63 11.41 -10.83 8.27
N GLY A 64 11.89 -12.08 8.25
CA GLY A 64 11.04 -13.27 8.11
C GLY A 64 9.95 -13.44 9.18
N TRP A 65 10.08 -12.80 10.35
CA TRP A 65 9.07 -12.80 11.42
C TRP A 65 7.90 -11.82 11.18
N LEU A 66 7.99 -10.98 10.15
CA LEU A 66 7.02 -9.96 9.76
C LEU A 66 6.43 -10.22 8.36
N ARG A 67 6.89 -11.27 7.68
CA ARG A 67 6.30 -11.70 6.40
C ARG A 67 5.03 -12.49 6.66
N SER A 68 4.02 -12.20 5.87
CA SER A 68 2.81 -12.99 5.72
C SER A 68 3.19 -14.41 5.32
N ALA A 69 2.66 -15.39 6.03
CA ALA A 69 2.84 -16.80 5.70
C ALA A 69 2.36 -17.07 4.26
N PRO A 70 2.92 -18.07 3.56
CA PRO A 70 2.38 -18.52 2.28
C PRO A 70 0.88 -18.71 2.40
N SER A 71 0.14 -18.22 1.41
CA SER A 71 -1.32 -18.15 1.34
C SER A 71 -1.97 -19.38 1.98
N ALA A 72 -2.49 -19.21 3.20
CA ALA A 72 -3.27 -20.23 3.89
C ALA A 72 -4.43 -20.73 3.02
N ASP A 73 -4.88 -19.90 2.07
CA ASP A 73 -5.85 -20.25 1.04
C ASP A 73 -5.35 -21.33 0.06
N ASP A 74 -4.08 -21.31 -0.35
CA ASP A 74 -3.52 -22.36 -1.22
C ASP A 74 -3.39 -23.68 -0.46
N GLU A 75 -3.04 -23.61 0.83
CA GLU A 75 -2.97 -24.77 1.72
C GLU A 75 -4.38 -25.33 2.00
N LEU A 76 -5.37 -24.47 2.25
CA LEU A 76 -6.77 -24.84 2.41
C LEU A 76 -7.35 -25.45 1.12
N LEU A 77 -7.03 -24.90 -0.05
CA LEU A 77 -7.41 -25.46 -1.35
C LEU A 77 -6.73 -26.81 -1.63
N ALA A 78 -5.49 -26.99 -1.19
CA ALA A 78 -4.78 -28.28 -1.28
C ALA A 78 -5.38 -29.33 -0.34
N LEU A 79 -5.80 -28.93 0.87
CA LEU A 79 -6.48 -29.80 1.83
C LEU A 79 -7.89 -30.17 1.36
N ASP A 80 -8.63 -29.23 0.78
CA ASP A 80 -9.97 -29.45 0.22
C ASP A 80 -9.92 -30.41 -0.98
N ARG A 81 -8.96 -30.21 -1.90
CA ARG A 81 -8.70 -31.13 -3.02
C ARG A 81 -8.33 -32.55 -2.54
N SER A 82 -7.61 -32.65 -1.42
CA SER A 82 -7.26 -33.94 -0.81
C SER A 82 -8.44 -34.60 -0.08
N ARG A 83 -9.46 -33.81 0.32
CA ARG A 83 -10.67 -34.27 1.00
C ARG A 83 -11.76 -34.72 0.02
N ASP A 84 -11.82 -34.11 -1.15
CA ASP A 84 -12.66 -34.52 -2.29
C ASP A 84 -12.11 -35.73 -3.05
N GLY A 85 -10.81 -36.01 -2.90
CA GLY A 85 -10.21 -37.30 -3.24
C GLY A 85 -10.62 -38.39 -2.24
N ARG A 86 -11.92 -38.70 -2.16
CA ARG A 86 -12.39 -39.88 -1.42
C ARG A 86 -11.92 -41.17 -2.11
N PRO A 87 -11.77 -42.28 -1.37
CA PRO A 87 -11.90 -43.61 -1.97
C PRO A 87 -13.28 -43.79 -2.60
#